data_AF-A0A482DQT0-F1
#
_entry.id   AF-A0A482DQT0-F1
#
_cell.length_a   1.000
_cell.length_b   1.000
_cell.length_c   1.000
_cell.angle_alpha   90.00
_cell.angle_beta   90.00
_cell.angle_gamma   90.00
#
_symmetry.space_group_name_H-M   'P 1'
#
loop_
_entity.id
_entity.type
_entity.pdbx_description
1 polymer ?
#
loop_
_entity_poly.entity_id
_entity_poly.type
_entity_poly.pdbx_seq_one_letter_code
_entity_poly.pdbx_strand_id
1 'polypeptide(L)'
;MVRVRKNSETKIGWSVEAIFSITLHHRDLATLNLIQQYFGGIGTITKAGKNTLHYRVVSAEKLTNVIIPHFVKYPLITQKGADFILFKQVVDLINQKKNI
;
A
#
# COMPACT_ATOMS: atom_id res chain seq x y z
N MET A 1 2.48 -5.30 -1.08
CA MET A 1 2.92 -5.87 -2.38
C MET A 1 3.79 -4.86 -3.10
N VAL A 2 4.68 -5.33 -3.98
CA VAL A 2 5.49 -4.46 -4.84
C VAL A 2 5.12 -4.75 -6.28
N ARG A 3 4.86 -3.72 -7.07
CA ARG A 3 4.48 -3.81 -8.48
C ARG A 3 5.56 -3.15 -9.34
N VAL A 4 5.99 -3.86 -10.37
CA VAL A 4 6.88 -3.32 -11.41
C VAL A 4 6.07 -3.21 -12.70
N ARG A 5 6.11 -2.05 -13.36
CA ARG A 5 5.45 -1.85 -14.66
C ARG A 5 6.33 -1.04 -15.61
N LYS A 6 6.15 -1.25 -16.91
CA LYS A 6 6.78 -0.40 -17.93
C LYS A 6 6.32 1.04 -17.73
N ASN A 7 7.28 1.97 -17.77
CA ASN A 7 7.02 3.39 -17.76
C ASN A 7 8.10 4.10 -18.60
N SER A 8 7.74 4.51 -19.81
CA SER A 8 8.62 5.20 -20.75
C SER A 8 9.05 6.59 -20.28
N GLU A 9 8.36 7.18 -19.29
CA GLU A 9 8.73 8.47 -18.71
C GLU A 9 9.94 8.37 -17.76
N THR A 10 10.23 7.16 -17.27
CA THR A 10 11.41 6.93 -16.42
C THR A 10 12.64 6.67 -17.26
N LYS A 11 13.82 7.13 -16.81
CA LYS A 11 15.11 6.91 -17.50
C LYS A 11 15.40 5.44 -17.82
N ILE A 12 14.92 4.52 -16.98
CA ILE A 12 15.14 3.08 -17.11
C ILE A 12 14.00 2.35 -17.85
N GLY A 13 12.93 3.05 -18.24
CA GLY A 13 11.75 2.45 -18.89
C GLY A 13 10.84 1.64 -17.96
N TRP A 14 11.08 1.67 -16.65
CA TRP A 14 10.36 0.90 -15.63
C TRP A 14 10.08 1.73 -14.39
N SER A 15 8.90 1.51 -13.79
CA SER A 15 8.53 2.10 -12.50
C SER A 15 8.22 1.00 -11.49
N VAL A 16 8.63 1.26 -10.24
CA VAL A 16 8.40 0.40 -9.08
C VAL A 16 7.43 1.11 -8.15
N GLU A 17 6.40 0.41 -7.70
CA GLU A 17 5.40 0.92 -6.77
C GLU A 17 5.21 -0.03 -5.60
N ALA A 18 5.28 0.51 -4.40
CA ALA A 18 4.81 -0.16 -3.20
C ALA A 18 3.30 0.05 -3.04
N ILE A 19 2.56 -1.01 -2.75
CA ILE A 19 1.11 -0.95 -2.58
C ILE A 19 0.69 -1.69 -1.32
N PHE A 20 0.03 -0.98 -0.41
CA PHE A 20 -0.72 -1.57 0.69
C PHE A 20 -2.15 -1.87 0.22
N SER A 21 -2.64 -3.07 0.52
CA SER A 21 -3.97 -3.51 0.07
C SER A 21 -4.62 -4.42 1.10
N ILE A 22 -5.89 -4.16 1.38
CA ILE A 22 -6.79 -5.08 2.09
C ILE A 22 -7.92 -5.42 1.14
N THR A 23 -8.13 -6.71 0.90
CA THR A 23 -9.18 -7.20 0.00
C THR A 23 -10.22 -7.94 0.82
N LEU A 24 -11.49 -7.54 0.70
CA LEU A 24 -12.63 -8.17 1.36
C LEU A 24 -13.75 -8.44 0.36
N HIS A 25 -14.78 -9.17 0.79
CA HIS A 25 -15.98 -9.38 0.01
C HIS A 25 -16.79 -8.07 -0.06
N HIS A 26 -17.58 -7.86 -1.12
CA HIS A 26 -18.33 -6.61 -1.32
C HIS A 26 -19.36 -6.32 -0.21
N ARG A 27 -19.82 -7.36 0.49
CA ARG A 27 -20.71 -7.24 1.66
C ARG A 27 -20.03 -6.52 2.82
N ASP A 28 -18.70 -6.56 2.89
CA ASP A 28 -17.90 -5.95 3.95
C ASP A 28 -17.41 -4.53 3.57
N LEU A 29 -18.10 -3.85 2.65
CA LEU A 29 -17.77 -2.48 2.24
C LEU A 29 -17.73 -1.53 3.44
N ALA A 30 -18.64 -1.69 4.40
CA ALA A 30 -18.67 -0.89 5.62
C ALA A 30 -17.35 -1.00 6.40
N THR A 31 -16.80 -2.22 6.52
CA THR A 31 -15.50 -2.47 7.17
C THR A 31 -14.36 -1.76 6.43
N LEU A 32 -14.34 -1.82 5.10
CA LEU A 32 -13.33 -1.11 4.31
C LEU A 32 -13.43 0.41 4.48
N ASN A 33 -14.65 0.96 4.54
CA ASN A 33 -14.86 2.39 4.79
C ASN A 33 -14.36 2.80 6.18
N LEU A 34 -14.63 2.00 7.21
CA LEU A 34 -14.13 2.26 8.57
C LEU A 34 -12.60 2.21 8.63
N ILE A 35 -11.97 1.28 7.93
CA ILE A 35 -10.50 1.20 7.82
C ILE A 35 -9.94 2.44 7.10
N GLN A 36 -10.56 2.84 5.99
CA GLN A 36 -10.16 4.04 5.25
C GLN A 36 -10.26 5.28 6.14
N GLN A 37 -11.36 5.43 6.88
CA GLN A 37 -11.57 6.52 7.83
C GLN A 37 -10.54 6.50 8.96
N TYR A 38 -10.24 5.31 9.51
CA TYR A 38 -9.22 5.13 10.55
C TYR A 38 -7.84 5.62 10.11
N PHE A 39 -7.46 5.37 8.86
CA PHE A 39 -6.21 5.89 8.27
C PHE A 39 -6.31 7.35 7.79
N GLY A 40 -7.30 8.12 8.26
CA GLY A 40 -7.45 9.54 7.94
C GLY A 40 -8.00 9.80 6.54
N GLY A 41 -8.80 8.87 6.00
CA GLY A 41 -9.43 9.02 4.68
C GLY A 41 -8.49 8.77 3.49
N ILE A 42 -7.26 8.30 3.73
CA ILE A 42 -6.31 8.02 2.65
C ILE A 42 -6.64 6.74 1.90
N GLY A 43 -6.16 6.62 0.67
CA GLY A 43 -6.34 5.44 -0.17
C GLY A 43 -7.69 5.43 -0.90
N THR A 44 -7.92 4.38 -1.67
CA THR A 44 -9.12 4.22 -2.49
C THR A 44 -9.73 2.84 -2.30
N ILE A 45 -11.06 2.76 -2.37
CA ILE A 45 -11.80 1.50 -2.36
C ILE A 45 -12.35 1.27 -3.76
N THR A 46 -11.93 0.19 -4.40
CA THR A 46 -12.32 -0.14 -5.77
C THR A 46 -12.61 -1.63 -5.95
N LYS A 47 -13.35 -1.98 -6.99
CA LYS A 47 -13.64 -3.39 -7.32
C LYS A 47 -12.36 -4.14 -7.66
N ALA A 48 -12.19 -5.32 -7.06
CA ALA A 48 -11.02 -6.18 -7.20
C ALA A 48 -11.30 -7.45 -8.03
N GLY A 49 -12.58 -7.75 -8.28
CA GLY A 49 -13.06 -8.95 -8.95
C GLY A 49 -14.59 -8.98 -8.94
N LYS A 50 -15.20 -10.14 -9.22
CA LYS A 50 -16.66 -10.28 -9.33
C LYS A 50 -17.40 -9.84 -8.05
N ASN A 51 -16.89 -10.29 -6.89
CA ASN A 51 -17.56 -10.10 -5.58
C ASN A 51 -16.65 -9.49 -4.52
N THR A 52 -15.50 -8.94 -4.91
CA THR A 52 -14.47 -8.45 -3.98
C THR A 52 -14.17 -6.98 -4.21
N LEU A 53 -13.87 -6.30 -3.11
CA LEU A 53 -13.40 -4.93 -3.07
C LEU A 53 -12.00 -4.93 -2.48
N HIS A 54 -11.15 -4.00 -2.93
CA HIS A 54 -9.90 -3.72 -2.25
C HIS A 54 -9.88 -2.28 -1.77
N TYR A 55 -9.41 -2.08 -0.54
CA TYR A 55 -8.87 -0.83 -0.06
C TYR A 55 -7.38 -0.78 -0.42
N ARG A 56 -6.91 0.28 -1.09
CA ARG A 56 -5.53 0.42 -1.55
C ARG A 56 -4.92 1.77 -1.23
N VAL A 57 -3.66 1.75 -0.80
CA VAL A 57 -2.79 2.93 -0.69
C VAL A 57 -1.56 2.71 -1.55
N VAL A 58 -1.36 3.57 -2.55
CA VAL A 58 -0.27 3.47 -3.55
C VAL A 58 0.73 4.61 -3.41
N SER A 59 0.33 5.78 -2.90
CA SER A 59 1.23 6.92 -2.75
C SER A 59 2.33 6.60 -1.73
N ALA A 60 3.59 6.67 -2.17
CA ALA A 60 4.76 6.44 -1.31
C ALA A 60 4.77 7.38 -0.10
N GLU A 61 4.37 8.63 -0.27
CA GLU A 61 4.23 9.61 0.81
C GLU A 61 3.21 9.14 1.86
N LYS A 62 2.00 8.74 1.43
CA LYS A 62 0.95 8.26 2.33
C LYS A 62 1.34 6.94 3.01
N LEU A 63 2.07 6.07 2.32
CA LEU A 63 2.62 4.85 2.91
C LEU A 63 3.64 5.17 4.01
N THR A 64 4.53 6.14 3.76
CA THR A 64 5.59 6.57 4.69
C THR A 64 5.03 7.25 5.93
N ASN A 65 4.04 8.11 5.74
CA ASN A 65 3.56 8.99 6.81
C ASN A 65 2.41 8.37 7.63
N VAL A 66 1.69 7.37 7.09
CA VAL A 66 0.48 6.83 7.75
C VAL A 66 0.55 5.32 7.94
N ILE A 67 0.79 4.56 6.87
CA ILE A 67 0.68 3.09 6.93
C ILE A 67 1.87 2.47 7.67
N ILE A 68 3.11 2.86 7.31
CA ILE A 68 4.32 2.33 7.95
C ILE A 68 4.35 2.63 9.46
N PRO A 69 4.10 3.87 9.93
CA PRO A 69 4.08 4.17 11.36
C PRO A 69 3.07 3.34 12.15
N HIS A 70 1.89 3.06 11.58
CA HIS A 70 0.89 2.21 12.22
C HIS A 70 1.44 0.79 12.47
N PHE A 71 2.02 0.15 11.46
CA PHE A 71 2.53 -1.22 11.59
C PHE A 71 3.91 -1.32 12.26
N VAL A 72 4.62 -0.20 12.45
CA VAL A 72 5.75 -0.13 13.39
C VAL A 72 5.25 -0.10 14.83
N LYS A 73 4.19 0.68 15.11
CA LYS A 73 3.59 0.77 16.45
C LYS A 73 2.79 -0.48 16.83
N TYR A 74 2.13 -1.09 15.87
CA TYR A 74 1.31 -2.30 16.01
C TYR A 74 1.81 -3.38 15.04
N PRO A 75 2.89 -4.10 15.41
CA PRO A 75 3.52 -5.06 14.51
C PRO A 75 2.61 -6.21 14.11
N LEU A 76 2.77 -6.67 12.87
CA LEU A 76 2.16 -7.91 12.40
C LEU A 76 2.88 -9.09 13.04
N ILE A 77 2.15 -9.93 13.77
CA ILE A 77 2.71 -11.05 14.55
C ILE A 77 2.97 -12.29 13.68
N THR A 78 2.26 -12.41 12.56
CA THR A 78 2.40 -13.57 11.66
C THR A 78 3.64 -13.42 10.76
N GLN A 79 3.90 -14.43 9.91
CA GLN A 79 4.97 -14.36 8.90
C GLN A 79 4.92 -13.11 8.02
N LYS A 80 3.73 -12.49 7.89
CA LYS A 80 3.53 -11.23 7.19
C LYS A 80 4.31 -10.05 7.79
N GLY A 81 4.77 -10.15 9.04
CA GLY A 81 5.67 -9.18 9.65
C GLY A 81 7.01 -9.08 8.92
N ALA A 82 7.58 -10.21 8.48
CA ALA A 82 8.80 -10.21 7.68
C ALA A 82 8.58 -9.54 6.32
N ASP A 83 7.45 -9.83 5.66
CA ASP A 83 7.06 -9.17 4.41
C ASP A 83 6.90 -7.64 4.60
N PHE A 84 6.37 -7.22 5.76
CA PHE A 84 6.23 -5.81 6.08
C PHE A 84 7.57 -5.10 6.25
N ILE A 85 8.56 -5.75 6.87
CA ILE A 85 9.92 -5.19 7.01
C ILE A 85 10.53 -4.95 5.61
N LEU A 86 10.45 -5.93 4.71
CA LEU A 86 10.91 -5.78 3.34
C LEU A 86 10.11 -4.71 2.58
N PHE A 87 8.80 -4.66 2.78
CA PHE A 87 7.93 -3.65 2.19
C PHE A 87 8.34 -2.23 2.62
N LYS A 88 8.61 -2.03 3.91
CA LYS A 88 9.11 -0.75 4.45
C LYS A 88 10.41 -0.34 3.78
N GLN A 89 11.38 -1.26 3.65
CA GLN A 89 12.65 -0.99 2.98
C GLN A 89 12.45 -0.56 1.51
N VAL A 90 11.53 -1.20 0.78
CA VAL A 90 11.22 -0.81 -0.60
C VAL A 90 10.62 0.59 -0.67
N VAL A 91 9.73 0.96 0.26
CA VAL A 91 9.17 2.32 0.32
C VAL A 91 10.28 3.35 0.60
N ASP A 92 11.19 3.04 1.52
CA ASP A 92 12.34 3.90 1.85
C ASP A 92 13.23 4.13 0.61
N LEU A 93 13.51 3.09 -0.18
CA LEU A 93 14.27 3.19 -1.44
C LEU A 93 13.55 4.01 -2.53
N ILE A 94 12.23 3.87 -2.65
CA ILE A 94 11.42 4.65 -3.60
C ILE A 94 11.51 6.14 -3.26
N ASN A 95 11.42 6.49 -1.97
CA ASN A 95 11.52 7.89 -1.53
C ASN A 95 12.92 8.48 -1.78
N GLN A 96 13.98 7.71 -1.54
CA GLN A 96 15.36 8.15 -1.82
C GLN A 96 15.56 8.45 -3.31
N LYS A 97 15.07 7.60 -4.21
CA LYS A 97 15.16 7.83 -5.66
C LYS A 97 14.30 8.99 -6.16
N LYS A 98 13.24 9.37 -5.47
CA LYS A 98 12.46 10.57 -5.81
C LYS A 98 13.22 11.87 -5.51
N ASN A 99 14.19 11.81 -4.60
CA ASN A 99 14.97 12.96 -4.13
C ASN A 99 16.31 13.12 -4.90
N ILE A 100 16.46 12.48 -6.07
CA ILE A 100 17.62 12.55 -6.98
C ILE A 100 17.10 12.81 -8.41
#